data_AF-A0A0T6BNC7-F1
#
_entry.id   AF-A0A0T6BNC7-F1
#
_cell.length_a   1.000
_cell.length_b   1.000
_cell.length_c   1.000
_cell.angle_alpha   90.00
_cell.angle_beta   90.00
_cell.angle_gamma   90.00
#
_symmetry.space_group_name_H-M   'P 1'
#
loop_
_entity.id
_entity.type
_entity.pdbx_description
1 polymer ?
#
loop_
_entity_poly.entity_id
_entity_poly.type
_entity_poly.pdbx_seq_one_letter_code
_entity_poly.pdbx_strand_id
1 'polypeptide(L)'
;MFELNLAHASILELLEKAAEKNEFIFVRQGQRRLGKTTALMEFARENGYPVLVNKAIVKIFHRKYPDVNIIGYVDGSEVDGLYNVVFDEGVPRDAIKRLYKLGILLTGFVRVDDQAVINDDNRYSVFGGYSTEAPSKKATPLLQIELEDIDSIPHVFYKGERITKRIAIDFEWRTGGADKVGSTYIRIKHGNDPDKALAVETKELAVGERAYE
;
A
#
# COMPACT_ATOMS: atom_id res chain seq x y z
N MET A 1 -10.89 -18.13 1.97
CA MET A 1 -9.96 -18.46 0.87
C MET A 1 -10.50 -17.95 -0.45
N PHE A 2 -9.70 -17.21 -1.23
CA PHE A 2 -10.03 -16.81 -2.60
C PHE A 2 -9.15 -17.54 -3.62
N GLU A 3 -9.79 -18.21 -4.55
CA GLU A 3 -9.15 -18.73 -5.74
C GLU A 3 -9.46 -17.80 -6.91
N LEU A 4 -8.49 -17.59 -7.82
CA LEU A 4 -8.76 -16.87 -9.05
C LEU A 4 -9.70 -17.68 -9.95
N ASN A 5 -11.00 -17.43 -9.81
CA ASN A 5 -12.07 -18.03 -10.59
C ASN A 5 -12.97 -16.93 -11.18
N LEU A 6 -12.91 -16.78 -12.51
CA LEU A 6 -13.60 -15.72 -13.24
C LEU A 6 -15.01 -16.12 -13.69
N ALA A 7 -15.51 -17.28 -13.30
CA ALA A 7 -16.86 -17.74 -13.68
C ALA A 7 -17.98 -16.89 -13.06
N HIS A 8 -17.70 -16.23 -11.92
CA HIS A 8 -18.73 -15.56 -11.11
C HIS A 8 -18.34 -14.18 -10.58
N ALA A 9 -17.10 -13.73 -10.79
CA ALA A 9 -16.62 -12.44 -10.30
C ALA A 9 -15.51 -11.90 -11.18
N SER A 10 -15.39 -10.57 -11.23
CA SER A 10 -14.24 -9.92 -11.86
C SER A 10 -12.99 -10.05 -10.98
N ILE A 11 -11.80 -9.79 -11.54
CA ILE A 11 -10.56 -9.79 -10.76
C ILE A 11 -10.57 -8.69 -9.70
N LEU A 12 -11.14 -7.52 -10.03
CA LEU A 12 -11.27 -6.40 -9.11
C LEU A 12 -12.17 -6.76 -7.92
N GLU A 13 -13.33 -7.37 -8.20
CA GLU A 13 -14.26 -7.81 -7.16
C GLU A 13 -13.64 -8.90 -6.25
N LEU A 14 -12.81 -9.78 -6.82
CA LEU A 14 -12.05 -10.75 -6.02
C LEU A 14 -11.01 -10.07 -5.13
N LEU A 15 -10.33 -9.01 -5.60
CA LEU A 15 -9.39 -8.23 -4.81
C LEU A 15 -10.08 -7.49 -3.67
N GLU A 16 -11.25 -6.90 -3.91
CA GLU A 16 -12.05 -6.22 -2.88
C GLU A 16 -12.44 -7.21 -1.77
N LYS A 17 -13.06 -8.34 -2.13
CA LYS A 17 -13.49 -9.36 -1.17
C LYS A 17 -12.31 -9.98 -0.42
N ALA A 18 -11.17 -10.15 -1.09
CA ALA A 18 -9.95 -10.66 -0.46
C ALA A 18 -9.36 -9.64 0.52
N ALA A 19 -9.32 -8.36 0.16
CA ALA A 19 -8.87 -7.29 1.03
C ALA A 19 -9.77 -7.11 2.28
N GLU A 20 -11.10 -7.21 2.12
CA GLU A 20 -12.04 -7.18 3.24
C GLU A 20 -11.76 -8.26 4.29
N LYS A 21 -11.34 -9.44 3.84
CA LYS A 21 -11.02 -10.58 4.70
C LYS A 21 -9.55 -10.67 5.07
N ASN A 22 -8.72 -9.74 4.59
CA ASN A 22 -7.26 -9.78 4.69
C ASN A 22 -6.68 -11.14 4.25
N GLU A 23 -7.17 -11.62 3.12
CA GLU A 23 -6.77 -12.88 2.49
C GLU A 23 -6.10 -12.62 1.13
N PHE A 24 -5.45 -13.67 0.60
CA PHE A 24 -4.80 -13.64 -0.70
C PHE A 24 -5.57 -14.42 -1.76
N ILE A 25 -5.35 -14.04 -3.02
CA ILE A 25 -5.90 -14.73 -4.17
C ILE A 25 -4.87 -15.70 -4.72
N PHE A 26 -5.19 -16.99 -4.71
CA PHE A 26 -4.30 -18.03 -5.21
C PHE A 26 -4.47 -18.20 -6.73
N VAL A 27 -3.34 -18.25 -7.43
CA VAL A 27 -3.26 -18.33 -8.90
C VAL A 27 -2.58 -19.64 -9.29
N ARG A 28 -3.24 -20.41 -10.16
CA ARG A 28 -2.74 -21.69 -10.69
C ARG A 28 -1.78 -21.49 -11.87
N GLN A 29 -1.00 -22.52 -12.18
CA GLN A 29 -0.20 -22.54 -13.40
C GLN A 29 -1.11 -22.37 -14.64
N GLY A 30 -0.64 -21.61 -15.64
CA GLY A 30 -1.40 -21.34 -16.86
C GLY A 30 -2.34 -20.12 -16.81
N GLN A 31 -2.61 -19.53 -15.64
CA GLN A 31 -3.43 -18.32 -15.50
C GLN A 31 -2.65 -17.02 -15.78
N ARG A 32 -1.77 -17.03 -16.78
CA ARG A 32 -0.98 -15.85 -17.19
C ARG A 32 -1.80 -14.95 -18.13
N ARG A 33 -1.46 -13.65 -18.16
CA ARG A 33 -2.03 -12.65 -19.08
C ARG A 33 -3.56 -12.43 -18.96
N LEU A 34 -4.16 -12.75 -17.82
CA LEU A 34 -5.60 -12.53 -17.56
C LEU A 34 -5.96 -11.10 -17.11
N GLY A 35 -5.03 -10.15 -17.17
CA GLY A 35 -5.27 -8.77 -16.70
C GLY A 35 -5.07 -8.56 -15.18
N LYS A 36 -4.55 -9.55 -14.44
CA LYS A 36 -4.32 -9.48 -12.99
C LYS A 36 -3.58 -8.21 -12.54
N THR A 37 -2.44 -7.93 -13.17
CA THR A 37 -1.65 -6.72 -12.87
C THR A 37 -2.46 -5.45 -13.13
N THR A 38 -3.24 -5.39 -14.21
CA THR A 38 -4.08 -4.21 -14.49
C THR A 38 -5.11 -4.01 -13.38
N ALA A 39 -5.81 -5.08 -12.98
CA ALA A 39 -6.80 -5.03 -11.90
C ALA A 39 -6.17 -4.69 -10.54
N LEU A 40 -4.97 -5.21 -10.24
CA LEU A 40 -4.23 -4.86 -9.03
C LEU A 40 -3.88 -3.38 -8.98
N MET A 41 -3.42 -2.82 -10.10
CA MET A 41 -3.04 -1.41 -10.19
C MET A 41 -4.25 -0.49 -10.09
N GLU A 42 -5.39 -0.89 -10.66
CA GLU A 42 -6.67 -0.19 -10.52
C GLU A 42 -7.14 -0.21 -9.07
N PHE A 43 -7.20 -1.39 -8.45
CA PHE A 43 -7.53 -1.57 -7.04
C PHE A 43 -6.64 -0.71 -6.12
N ALA A 44 -5.33 -0.73 -6.35
CA ALA A 44 -4.36 0.03 -5.58
C ALA A 44 -4.54 1.55 -5.75
N ARG A 45 -4.79 2.00 -6.98
CA ARG A 45 -5.05 3.42 -7.29
C ARG A 45 -6.29 3.92 -6.57
N GLU A 46 -7.41 3.21 -6.70
CA GLU A 46 -8.70 3.63 -6.14
C GLU A 46 -8.68 3.71 -4.60
N ASN A 47 -7.81 2.94 -3.96
CA ASN A 47 -7.72 2.87 -2.51
C ASN A 47 -6.47 3.54 -1.92
N GLY A 48 -5.56 4.07 -2.74
CA GLY A 48 -4.30 4.65 -2.30
C GLY A 48 -3.33 3.64 -1.66
N TYR A 49 -3.35 2.37 -2.08
CA TYR A 49 -2.46 1.34 -1.52
C TYR A 49 -1.11 1.27 -2.24
N PRO A 50 0.01 1.12 -1.52
CA PRO A 50 1.29 0.78 -2.13
C PRO A 50 1.25 -0.61 -2.77
N VAL A 51 1.92 -0.76 -3.92
CA VAL A 51 2.00 -2.04 -4.65
C VAL A 51 3.42 -2.59 -4.61
N LEU A 52 3.61 -3.69 -3.89
CA LEU A 52 4.86 -4.44 -3.87
C LEU A 52 4.97 -5.36 -5.09
N VAL A 53 6.04 -5.20 -5.86
CA VAL A 53 6.28 -5.95 -7.10
C VAL A 53 7.70 -6.49 -7.15
N ASN A 54 7.98 -7.39 -8.08
CA ASN A 54 9.35 -7.80 -8.35
C ASN A 54 10.21 -6.59 -8.77
N LYS A 55 11.39 -6.39 -8.17
CA LYS A 55 12.28 -5.25 -8.48
C LYS A 55 12.58 -5.09 -9.98
N ALA A 56 12.68 -6.20 -10.72
CA ALA A 56 13.01 -6.18 -12.14
C ALA A 56 11.94 -5.48 -13.01
N ILE A 57 10.68 -5.45 -12.57
CA ILE A 57 9.56 -4.90 -13.36
C ILE A 57 9.17 -3.48 -12.95
N VAL A 58 9.77 -2.93 -11.89
CA VAL A 58 9.46 -1.60 -11.33
C VAL A 58 9.50 -0.50 -12.38
N LYS A 59 10.58 -0.44 -13.19
CA LYS A 59 10.74 0.58 -14.24
C LYS A 59 9.62 0.54 -15.28
N ILE A 60 9.20 -0.67 -15.64
CA ILE A 60 8.13 -0.89 -16.62
C ILE A 60 6.80 -0.41 -16.04
N PHE A 61 6.54 -0.78 -14.78
CA PHE A 61 5.27 -0.45 -14.13
C PHE A 61 5.16 1.04 -13.80
N HIS A 62 6.24 1.71 -13.36
CA HIS A 62 6.24 3.16 -13.15
C HIS A 62 5.91 3.92 -14.44
N ARG A 63 6.43 3.47 -15.59
CA ARG A 63 6.10 4.11 -16.88
C ARG A 63 4.62 3.92 -17.25
N LYS A 64 4.03 2.78 -16.88
CA LYS A 64 2.66 2.43 -17.26
C LYS A 64 1.61 2.95 -16.26
N TYR A 65 1.99 3.10 -15.00
CA TYR A 65 1.15 3.49 -13.87
C TYR A 65 1.89 4.54 -13.02
N PRO A 66 2.17 5.74 -13.58
CA PRO A 66 3.00 6.75 -12.91
C PRO A 66 2.35 7.35 -11.65
N ASP A 67 1.06 7.11 -11.47
CA ASP A 67 0.21 7.59 -10.39
C ASP A 67 0.07 6.57 -9.25
N VAL A 68 0.60 5.36 -9.40
CA VAL A 68 0.54 4.29 -8.38
C VAL A 68 1.87 4.22 -7.64
N ASN A 69 1.82 4.11 -6.30
CA ASN A 69 3.02 3.94 -5.49
C ASN A 69 3.57 2.51 -5.62
N ILE A 70 4.49 2.30 -6.55
CA ILE A 70 5.07 0.98 -6.84
C ILE A 70 6.39 0.82 -6.08
N ILE A 71 6.48 -0.27 -5.31
CA ILE A 71 7.65 -0.62 -4.50
C ILE A 71 8.27 -1.90 -5.06
N GLY A 72 9.57 -1.86 -5.34
CA GLY A 72 10.31 -3.03 -5.80
C GLY A 72 10.83 -3.85 -4.64
N TYR A 73 10.39 -5.09 -4.51
CA TYR A 73 10.81 -5.99 -3.45
C TYR A 73 12.32 -6.24 -3.48
N VAL A 74 12.98 -6.05 -2.33
CA VAL A 74 14.41 -6.37 -2.12
C VAL A 74 14.56 -7.40 -1.01
N ASP A 75 14.27 -7.00 0.23
CA ASP A 75 14.38 -7.83 1.43
C ASP A 75 13.25 -7.56 2.44
N GLY A 76 12.42 -6.55 2.19
CA GLY A 76 11.30 -6.16 3.04
C GLY A 76 11.53 -4.84 3.76
N SER A 77 12.74 -4.31 3.84
CA SER A 77 12.97 -3.00 4.49
C SER A 77 12.29 -1.86 3.72
N GLU A 78 12.07 -2.03 2.42
CA GLU A 78 11.39 -1.07 1.56
C GLU A 78 9.90 -0.86 1.89
N VAL A 79 9.34 -1.70 2.77
CA VAL A 79 7.96 -1.59 3.26
C VAL A 79 7.89 -1.38 4.77
N ASP A 80 9.00 -1.06 5.43
CA ASP A 80 9.00 -0.73 6.86
C ASP A 80 8.15 0.52 7.14
N GLY A 81 7.32 0.45 8.17
CA GLY A 81 6.37 1.52 8.50
C GLY A 81 5.11 1.55 7.62
N LEU A 82 5.07 0.78 6.52
CA LEU A 82 3.88 0.65 5.68
C LEU A 82 2.90 -0.38 6.24
N TYR A 83 1.64 -0.19 5.87
CA TYR A 83 0.54 -1.12 6.10
C TYR A 83 -0.37 -1.07 4.89
N ASN A 84 -1.26 -2.05 4.80
CA ASN A 84 -2.16 -2.23 3.67
C ASN A 84 -1.47 -2.36 2.30
N VAL A 85 -0.25 -2.90 2.27
CA VAL A 85 0.50 -3.09 1.03
C VAL A 85 -0.15 -4.23 0.24
N VAL A 86 -0.46 -3.98 -1.02
CA VAL A 86 -0.91 -5.01 -1.95
C VAL A 86 0.25 -5.51 -2.79
N PHE A 87 0.18 -6.73 -3.32
CA PHE A 87 1.33 -7.30 -4.03
C PHE A 87 0.98 -8.06 -5.30
N ASP A 88 1.88 -7.96 -6.28
CA ASP A 88 1.80 -8.68 -7.56
C ASP A 88 2.32 -10.13 -7.41
N GLU A 89 1.93 -11.00 -8.35
CA GLU A 89 2.29 -12.42 -8.39
C GLU A 89 3.81 -12.68 -8.37
N GLY A 90 4.62 -11.69 -8.76
CA GLY A 90 6.09 -11.80 -8.81
C GLY A 90 6.84 -11.69 -7.48
N VAL A 91 6.17 -11.45 -6.35
CA VAL A 91 6.82 -11.35 -5.03
C VAL A 91 7.10 -12.76 -4.46
N PRO A 92 8.31 -13.02 -3.90
CA PRO A 92 8.64 -14.34 -3.34
C PRO A 92 7.71 -14.77 -2.21
N ARG A 93 7.37 -16.07 -2.17
CA ARG A 93 6.39 -16.63 -1.22
C ARG A 93 6.85 -16.53 0.23
N ASP A 94 8.14 -16.70 0.49
CA ASP A 94 8.75 -16.55 1.82
C ASP A 94 8.67 -15.09 2.32
N ALA A 95 8.84 -14.12 1.42
CA ALA A 95 8.64 -12.71 1.69
C ALA A 95 7.18 -12.41 2.04
N ILE A 96 6.24 -12.92 1.24
CA ILE A 96 4.79 -12.76 1.48
C ILE A 96 4.42 -13.29 2.88
N LYS A 97 4.91 -14.48 3.26
CA LYS A 97 4.70 -15.05 4.59
C LYS A 97 5.19 -14.13 5.70
N ARG A 98 6.42 -13.62 5.56
CA ARG A 98 7.06 -12.78 6.57
C ARG A 98 6.32 -11.45 6.72
N LEU A 99 6.08 -10.76 5.62
CA LEU A 99 5.44 -9.43 5.60
C LEU A 99 3.97 -9.48 6.05
N TYR A 100 3.26 -10.57 5.75
CA TYR A 100 1.91 -10.77 6.27
C TYR A 100 1.89 -10.95 7.78
N LYS A 101 2.81 -11.74 8.36
CA LYS A 101 2.93 -11.89 9.82
C LYS A 101 3.23 -10.57 10.54
N LEU A 102 3.91 -9.66 9.85
CA LEU A 102 4.17 -8.30 10.35
C LEU A 102 2.96 -7.36 10.22
N GLY A 103 1.86 -7.81 9.60
CA GLY A 103 0.66 -7.00 9.37
C GLY A 103 0.84 -5.91 8.32
N ILE A 104 1.82 -6.08 7.42
CA ILE A 104 2.15 -5.11 6.36
C ILE A 104 1.27 -5.36 5.13
N LEU A 105 1.09 -6.62 4.74
CA LEU A 105 0.32 -7.00 3.55
C LEU A 105 -1.18 -7.04 3.81
N LEU A 106 -1.97 -6.60 2.82
CA LEU A 106 -3.43 -6.67 2.82
C LEU A 106 -3.98 -7.76 1.91
N THR A 107 -3.61 -7.71 0.63
CA THR A 107 -4.06 -8.69 -0.36
C THR A 107 -3.12 -8.72 -1.57
N GLY A 108 -3.29 -9.70 -2.45
CA GLY A 108 -2.46 -9.85 -3.64
C GLY A 108 -2.58 -11.22 -4.25
N PHE A 109 -1.76 -11.46 -5.28
CA PHE A 109 -1.75 -12.72 -6.01
C PHE A 109 -0.62 -13.63 -5.55
N VAL A 110 -0.94 -14.85 -5.15
CA VAL A 110 0.05 -15.86 -4.76
C VAL A 110 0.07 -16.95 -5.81
N ARG A 111 1.21 -17.13 -6.50
CA ARG A 111 1.38 -18.26 -7.42
C ARG A 111 1.49 -19.56 -6.63
N VAL A 112 0.70 -20.56 -7.04
CA VAL A 112 0.77 -21.92 -6.52
C VAL A 112 1.40 -22.80 -7.59
N ASP A 113 2.47 -23.52 -7.26
CA ASP A 113 3.04 -24.53 -8.14
C ASP A 113 2.29 -25.86 -7.94
N ASP A 114 1.94 -26.55 -9.03
CA ASP A 114 1.12 -27.77 -9.02
C ASP A 114 1.75 -28.92 -8.21
N GLN A 115 3.07 -28.95 -8.02
CA GLN A 115 3.73 -29.97 -7.18
C GLN A 115 3.45 -29.79 -5.67
N ALA A 116 3.21 -28.57 -5.20
CA ALA A 116 2.78 -28.33 -3.82
C ALA A 116 1.34 -28.79 -3.56
N VAL A 117 0.56 -29.00 -4.63
CA VAL A 117 -0.81 -29.52 -4.59
C VAL A 117 -0.79 -31.05 -4.45
N ILE A 118 0.22 -31.76 -4.94
CA ILE A 118 0.20 -33.23 -5.01
C ILE A 118 0.66 -33.92 -3.72
N ASN A 119 1.49 -33.26 -2.89
CA ASN A 119 2.15 -33.92 -1.75
C ASN A 119 1.51 -33.69 -0.37
N ASP A 120 0.43 -32.92 -0.29
CA ASP A 120 -0.13 -32.55 1.01
C ASP A 120 -1.66 -32.59 0.94
N ASP A 121 -2.29 -33.59 1.58
CA ASP A 121 -3.70 -33.49 1.98
C ASP A 121 -3.93 -32.31 2.95
N ASN A 122 -2.84 -31.65 3.36
CA ASN A 122 -2.78 -30.48 4.21
C ASN A 122 -2.23 -29.24 3.45
N ARG A 123 -2.70 -28.97 2.21
CA ARG A 123 -2.32 -27.79 1.36
C ARG A 123 -2.40 -26.41 2.05
N TYR A 124 -2.98 -26.37 3.23
CA TYR A 124 -3.20 -25.22 4.09
C TYR A 124 -2.13 -25.04 5.18
N SER A 125 -1.23 -26.02 5.40
CA SER A 125 -0.25 -26.03 6.51
C SER A 125 1.00 -25.17 6.26
N VAL A 126 1.39 -24.96 5.00
CA VAL A 126 2.54 -24.10 4.62
C VAL A 126 2.30 -22.63 4.98
N PHE A 127 1.02 -22.28 5.20
CA PHE A 127 0.49 -21.02 5.72
C PHE A 127 -0.39 -21.25 6.99
N GLY A 128 -0.40 -22.47 7.53
CA GLY A 128 -1.37 -23.01 8.50
C GLY A 128 -1.13 -22.62 9.95
N GLY A 129 -0.78 -21.36 10.15
CA GLY A 129 -0.61 -20.75 11.46
C GLY A 129 -0.85 -19.24 11.40
N TYR A 130 -1.63 -18.77 10.43
CA TYR A 130 -2.21 -17.44 10.53
C TYR A 130 -3.23 -17.50 11.65
N SER A 131 -2.94 -16.77 12.75
CA SER A 131 -3.91 -16.57 13.82
C SER A 131 -5.25 -16.18 13.20
N THR A 132 -6.33 -16.73 13.76
CA THR A 132 -7.72 -16.37 13.43
C THR A 132 -8.02 -14.89 13.65
N GLU A 133 -7.10 -14.16 14.27
CA GLU A 133 -7.02 -12.70 14.25
C GLU A 133 -6.14 -12.28 13.06
N ALA A 134 -6.72 -12.29 11.86
CA ALA A 134 -6.13 -11.56 10.74
C ALA A 134 -5.91 -10.11 11.19
N PRO A 135 -4.77 -9.46 10.88
CA PRO A 135 -4.63 -8.04 11.14
C PRO A 135 -5.82 -7.35 10.48
N SER A 136 -6.68 -6.68 11.25
CA SER A 136 -7.82 -6.00 10.65
C SER A 136 -7.29 -4.97 9.65
N LYS A 137 -8.00 -4.77 8.54
CA LYS A 137 -7.70 -3.70 7.57
C LYS A 137 -7.39 -2.44 8.36
N LYS A 138 -6.12 -2.01 8.36
CA LYS A 138 -5.76 -0.82 9.13
C LYS A 138 -6.43 0.36 8.46
N ALA A 139 -7.08 1.22 9.23
CA ALA A 139 -7.63 2.44 8.65
C ALA A 139 -6.50 3.22 7.99
N THR A 140 -6.67 3.63 6.73
CA THR A 140 -5.70 4.50 6.06
C THR A 140 -5.51 5.76 6.91
N PRO A 141 -4.30 6.01 7.45
CA PRO A 141 -3.94 7.20 8.19
C PRO A 141 -4.27 8.46 7.41
N LEU A 142 -4.70 9.46 8.16
CA LEU A 142 -4.95 10.78 7.63
C LEU A 142 -3.68 11.39 7.01
N LEU A 143 -2.54 11.25 7.69
CA LEU A 143 -1.25 11.78 7.29
C LEU A 143 -0.15 10.78 7.67
N GLN A 144 0.78 10.53 6.74
CA GLN A 144 2.01 9.78 6.97
C GLN A 144 3.17 10.58 6.39
N ILE A 145 4.15 10.88 7.24
CA ILE A 145 5.39 11.57 6.88
C ILE A 145 6.53 10.62 7.22
N GLU A 146 7.28 10.22 6.21
CA GLU A 146 8.45 9.37 6.36
C GLU A 146 9.69 10.17 5.99
N LEU A 147 10.68 10.09 6.86
CA LEU A 147 11.95 10.78 6.73
C LEU A 147 13.06 9.75 6.96
N GLU A 148 13.92 9.55 5.96
CA GLU A 148 15.01 8.57 6.03
C GLU A 148 16.13 9.04 6.97
N ASP A 149 16.54 10.30 6.81
CA ASP A 149 17.44 11.02 7.71
C ASP A 149 17.04 12.50 7.82
N ILE A 150 17.65 13.26 8.75
CA ILE A 150 17.25 14.64 9.06
C ILE A 150 17.30 15.61 7.86
N ASP A 151 18.11 15.29 6.85
CA ASP A 151 18.34 16.13 5.67
C ASP A 151 17.59 15.62 4.42
N SER A 152 16.88 14.48 4.54
CA SER A 152 16.15 13.84 3.45
C SER A 152 14.90 14.62 3.03
N ILE A 153 14.50 14.46 1.76
CA ILE A 153 13.22 14.98 1.28
C ILE A 153 12.09 14.02 1.76
N PRO A 154 11.19 14.45 2.65
CA PRO A 154 10.24 13.55 3.30
C PRO A 154 9.21 12.98 2.33
N HIS A 155 8.96 11.67 2.36
CA HIS A 155 7.80 11.07 1.67
C HIS A 155 6.53 11.41 2.45
N VAL A 156 5.57 12.02 1.78
CA VAL A 156 4.33 12.50 2.40
C VAL A 156 3.16 11.84 1.73
N PHE A 157 2.32 11.21 2.53
CA PHE A 157 1.06 10.63 2.09
C PHE A 157 -0.09 11.28 2.87
N TYR A 158 -1.12 11.72 2.17
CA TYR A 158 -2.34 12.25 2.77
C TYR A 158 -3.52 11.39 2.35
N LYS A 159 -4.21 10.77 3.31
CA LYS A 159 -5.26 9.76 3.07
C LYS A 159 -4.83 8.64 2.11
N GLY A 160 -3.56 8.22 2.19
CA GLY A 160 -2.97 7.19 1.32
C GLY A 160 -2.44 7.72 -0.03
N GLU A 161 -2.79 8.93 -0.45
CA GLU A 161 -2.27 9.52 -1.69
C GLU A 161 -0.88 10.13 -1.48
N ARG A 162 0.08 9.71 -2.30
CA ARG A 162 1.44 10.27 -2.26
C ARG A 162 1.42 11.70 -2.79
N ILE A 163 1.79 12.65 -1.95
CA ILE A 163 1.99 14.03 -2.36
C ILE A 163 3.36 14.14 -3.04
N THR A 164 3.37 14.64 -4.27
CA THR A 164 4.59 14.92 -5.04
C THR A 164 4.79 16.43 -5.17
N LYS A 165 5.94 16.89 -5.71
CA LYS A 165 6.25 18.32 -5.89
C LYS A 165 6.07 19.16 -4.60
N ARG A 166 6.43 18.59 -3.46
CA ARG A 166 6.34 19.21 -2.12
C ARG A 166 7.22 20.46 -2.07
N ILE A 167 6.66 21.57 -1.63
CA ILE A 167 7.36 22.84 -1.43
C ILE A 167 7.58 23.06 0.07
N ALA A 168 6.56 22.82 0.89
CA ALA A 168 6.66 22.91 2.35
C ALA A 168 5.63 21.99 2.99
N ILE A 169 6.01 21.36 4.10
CA ILE A 169 5.16 20.47 4.90
C ILE A 169 5.28 20.94 6.34
N ASP A 170 4.20 21.46 6.90
CA ASP A 170 4.13 21.85 8.31
C ASP A 170 3.17 20.90 9.02
N PHE A 171 3.68 20.20 10.04
CA PHE A 171 2.88 19.43 10.98
C PHE A 171 3.15 19.98 12.37
N GLU A 172 2.09 20.42 13.03
CA GLU A 172 2.15 20.93 14.38
C GLU A 172 1.05 20.29 15.22
N TRP A 173 1.44 19.73 16.35
CA TRP A 173 0.51 19.21 17.35
C TRP A 173 0.85 19.85 18.69
N ARG A 174 -0.17 20.36 19.38
CA ARG A 174 -0.01 21.01 20.68
C ARG A 174 -1.05 20.50 21.63
N THR A 175 -0.71 20.41 22.91
CA THR A 175 -1.71 20.24 23.98
C THR A 175 -1.94 21.56 24.72
N GLY A 176 -3.16 21.79 25.23
CA GLY A 176 -3.46 22.93 26.10
C GLY A 176 -2.94 22.80 27.55
N GLY A 177 -2.20 21.73 27.85
CA GLY A 177 -1.66 21.36 29.16
C GLY A 177 -1.57 19.84 29.32
N ALA A 178 -0.96 19.34 30.41
CA ALA A 178 -0.78 17.89 30.62
C ALA A 178 -2.09 17.07 30.48
N ASP A 179 -3.23 17.69 30.79
CA ASP A 179 -4.53 17.01 30.88
C ASP A 179 -5.56 17.52 29.87
N LYS A 180 -5.16 18.33 28.88
CA LYS A 180 -6.09 18.93 27.90
C LYS A 180 -6.01 18.25 26.54
N VAL A 181 -7.13 18.30 25.82
CA VAL A 181 -7.17 17.89 24.40
C VAL A 181 -6.29 18.83 23.59
N GLY A 182 -5.52 18.27 22.67
CA GLY A 182 -4.64 19.02 21.79
C GLY A 182 -5.30 19.54 20.51
N SER A 183 -4.60 20.43 19.82
CA SER A 183 -4.92 20.91 18.47
C SER A 183 -3.89 20.38 17.46
N THR A 184 -4.34 20.14 16.23
CA THR A 184 -3.48 19.64 15.15
C THR A 184 -3.56 20.57 13.95
N TYR A 185 -2.43 21.13 13.55
CA TYR A 185 -2.29 21.93 12.36
C TYR A 185 -1.47 21.18 11.30
N ILE A 186 -2.03 21.04 10.10
CA ILE A 186 -1.40 20.37 8.97
C ILE A 186 -1.47 21.32 7.76
N ARG A 187 -0.30 21.71 7.23
CA ARG A 187 -0.20 22.44 5.96
C ARG A 187 0.70 21.69 5.00
N ILE A 188 0.16 21.38 3.82
CA ILE A 188 0.93 20.78 2.73
C ILE A 188 0.88 21.74 1.54
N LYS A 189 2.04 22.30 1.17
CA LYS A 189 2.22 23.11 -0.04
C LYS A 189 2.87 22.26 -1.12
N HIS A 190 2.24 22.16 -2.29
CA HIS A 190 2.80 21.47 -3.45
C HIS A 190 2.53 22.24 -4.75
N GLY A 191 3.38 22.02 -5.76
CA GLY A 191 3.23 22.64 -7.08
C GLY A 191 2.34 21.81 -8.02
N ASN A 192 1.61 22.49 -8.92
CA ASN A 192 0.75 21.83 -9.92
C ASN A 192 1.45 21.59 -11.28
N ASP A 193 2.43 22.40 -11.68
CA ASP A 193 3.02 22.38 -13.04
C ASP A 193 4.57 22.52 -12.96
N PRO A 194 5.38 21.70 -13.67
CA PRO A 194 6.85 21.85 -13.68
C PRO A 194 7.34 23.11 -14.40
N ASP A 195 6.56 23.64 -15.36
CA ASP A 195 7.03 24.64 -16.33
C ASP A 195 6.35 26.03 -16.19
N LYS A 196 5.47 26.20 -15.21
CA LYS A 196 4.85 27.50 -14.91
C LYS A 196 5.25 28.01 -13.54
N ALA A 197 5.34 29.33 -13.42
CA ALA A 197 5.50 30.02 -12.14
C ALA A 197 4.58 29.38 -11.10
N LEU A 198 5.18 28.90 -10.01
CA LEU A 198 4.61 28.06 -8.96
C LEU A 198 3.15 28.43 -8.66
N ALA A 199 2.21 27.80 -9.35
CA ALA A 199 0.82 27.76 -8.92
C ALA A 199 0.83 26.85 -7.69
N VAL A 200 0.98 27.47 -6.51
CA VAL A 200 0.98 26.79 -5.22
C VAL A 200 -0.46 26.47 -4.88
N GLU A 201 -0.85 25.21 -4.99
CA GLU A 201 -2.06 24.76 -4.33
C GLU A 201 -1.73 24.58 -2.85
N THR A 202 -2.36 25.41 -2.01
CA THR A 202 -2.30 25.25 -0.56
C THR A 202 -3.56 24.49 -0.16
N LYS A 203 -3.45 23.18 0.08
CA LYS A 203 -4.46 22.50 0.89
C LYS A 203 -4.17 22.86 2.34
N GLU A 204 -4.71 24.00 2.76
CA GLU A 204 -4.75 24.40 4.17
C GLU A 204 -5.92 23.68 4.83
N LEU A 205 -5.62 22.67 5.63
CA LEU A 205 -6.60 21.93 6.41
C LEU A 205 -6.30 22.22 7.88
N ALA A 206 -6.77 23.38 8.34
CA ALA A 206 -6.68 23.74 9.73
C ALA A 206 -7.74 22.96 10.53
N VAL A 207 -7.30 22.11 11.46
CA VAL A 207 -8.14 21.62 12.57
C VAL A 207 -7.56 22.21 13.86
N GLY A 208 -7.66 23.53 13.99
CA GLY A 208 -7.12 24.33 15.10
C GLY A 208 -6.51 25.66 14.64
N GLU A 209 -6.25 26.57 15.58
CA GLU A 209 -5.61 27.87 15.32
C GLU A 209 -4.10 27.74 15.05
N ARG A 210 -3.61 28.55 14.09
CA ARG A 210 -2.18 28.73 13.78
C ARG A 210 -1.47 29.44 14.94
N ALA A 211 -0.23 29.07 15.23
CA ALA A 211 0.51 29.67 16.34
C ALA A 211 1.34 30.92 16.01
N TYR A 212 1.65 31.19 14.74
CA TYR A 212 2.48 32.34 14.36
C TYR A 212 1.95 32.97 13.05
N GLU A 213 1.69 34.27 13.11
CA GLU A 213 1.70 35.20 11.96
C GLU A 213 3.14 35.60 11.61
#